data_AF-A0AA35L7S5-F1
#
_entry.id   AF-A0AA35L7S5-F1
#
_cell.length_a   1.000
_cell.length_b   1.000
_cell.length_c   1.000
_cell.angle_alpha   90.00
_cell.angle_beta   90.00
_cell.angle_gamma   90.00
#
_symmetry.space_group_name_H-M   'P 1'
#
loop_
_entity.id
_entity.type
_entity.pdbx_description
1 polymer ?
#
loop_
_entity_poly.entity_id
_entity_poly.type
_entity_poly.pdbx_seq_one_letter_code
_entity_poly.pdbx_strand_id
1 'polypeptide(L)'
;MLCAARLALGAGVVGLPSRGKASLAAKMVKYRKMRRPVEPQNWAVDYRERYIPFSKDYLVDALVKEFHSSSQADRATFLAFVSQVDSSLLHRYHSILEQLQALYAPINPDQDTLQEFSLTDAERLAKEQEVLARMDPLLDQANFNSLSEETLAYALVVHHPQDEVQVSVNLDQYEYIRFWALGQRFGPLRVMTTLQNQRGFFGTPRVPPDRQYFKRVVVAARIKNAHLMLKCFKDIPLEGLEQLLPAVKVRTSIFYRALLNGMLIVSGLAVFVNVGMVVLSDLKIGTTSLLLFFAAFMAFRAWKVFGQRRNIHSLELVHMLYYRSTSNNSELLDALALRAQEEHAKEVILAHSFLLQLHQHYHPLDIDSKTIERMREEVQAWLHLHSGLDVTFCADRACRHLRELGVGAGGSPATGTHPVTG
;
A
#
# COMPACT_ATOMS: atom_id res chain seq x y z
N MET A 1 -28.72 -28.34 34.25
CA MET A 1 -29.52 -28.41 33.02
C MET A 1 -28.71 -27.82 31.89
N LEU A 2 -28.35 -28.68 30.95
CA LEU A 2 -27.59 -28.38 29.74
C LEU A 2 -28.48 -27.76 28.66
N CYS A 3 -27.80 -27.09 27.73
CA CYS A 3 -28.12 -26.92 26.31
C CYS A 3 -28.81 -25.64 25.80
N ALA A 4 -28.28 -25.28 24.62
CA ALA A 4 -28.75 -24.36 23.58
C ALA A 4 -28.49 -22.86 23.84
N ALA A 5 -27.87 -22.08 22.96
CA ALA A 5 -27.62 -22.26 21.53
C ALA A 5 -26.33 -21.55 21.09
N ARG A 6 -25.47 -22.27 20.37
CA ARG A 6 -24.48 -21.71 19.44
C ARG A 6 -24.96 -22.09 18.05
N LEU A 7 -25.26 -21.12 17.20
CA LEU A 7 -25.04 -21.20 15.75
C LEU A 7 -25.33 -19.87 15.06
N ALA A 8 -24.44 -19.59 14.10
CA ALA A 8 -24.58 -18.75 12.91
C ALA A 8 -24.51 -17.22 13.08
N LEU A 9 -23.36 -16.67 12.67
CA LEU A 9 -23.11 -15.48 11.83
C LEU A 9 -21.57 -15.46 11.63
N GLY A 10 -20.99 -15.69 10.46
CA GLY A 10 -21.31 -15.09 9.18
C GLY A 10 -20.40 -13.88 8.98
N ALA A 11 -19.24 -14.08 8.32
CA ALA A 11 -18.29 -13.05 7.85
C ALA A 11 -17.84 -11.98 8.87
N GLY A 12 -16.82 -12.31 9.67
CA GLY A 12 -16.17 -11.36 10.59
C GLY A 12 -14.79 -10.95 10.11
N VAL A 13 -14.66 -9.68 9.75
CA VAL A 13 -13.43 -8.92 9.44
C VAL A 13 -12.26 -9.33 10.35
N VAL A 14 -11.18 -9.82 9.75
CA VAL A 14 -9.98 -10.24 10.49
C VAL A 14 -9.14 -9.00 10.83
N GLY A 15 -9.48 -8.36 11.93
CA GLY A 15 -8.43 -7.80 12.78
C GLY A 15 -7.60 -8.95 13.31
N LEU A 16 -6.28 -8.89 13.12
CA LEU A 16 -5.38 -9.94 13.61
C LEU A 16 -5.62 -10.13 15.11
N PRO A 17 -6.23 -11.24 15.56
CA PRO A 17 -6.17 -11.60 16.97
C PRO A 17 -4.69 -11.89 17.29
N SER A 18 -4.32 -11.98 18.56
CA SER A 18 -2.99 -12.50 18.98
C SER A 18 -2.55 -13.75 18.19
N ARG A 19 -3.53 -14.57 17.76
CA ARG A 19 -3.40 -15.73 16.86
C ARG A 19 -2.79 -15.43 15.50
N GLY A 20 -3.13 -14.32 14.85
CA GLY A 20 -2.62 -14.01 13.51
C GLY A 20 -1.16 -13.51 13.52
N LYS A 21 -0.69 -12.88 14.62
CA LYS A 21 0.73 -12.55 14.74
C LYS A 21 1.59 -13.79 14.91
N ALA A 22 1.10 -14.74 15.72
CA ALA A 22 1.75 -16.02 15.89
C ALA A 22 1.79 -16.80 14.56
N SER A 23 0.71 -16.74 13.78
CA SER A 23 0.64 -17.28 12.41
C SER A 23 1.67 -16.63 11.48
N LEU A 24 1.70 -15.30 11.42
CA LEU A 24 2.64 -14.54 10.60
C LEU A 24 4.10 -14.83 11.00
N ALA A 25 4.41 -14.84 12.30
CA ALA A 25 5.73 -15.16 12.81
C ALA A 25 6.16 -16.59 12.44
N ALA A 26 5.26 -17.57 12.55
CA ALA A 26 5.52 -18.95 12.15
C ALA A 26 5.81 -19.06 10.64
N LYS A 27 5.05 -18.35 9.79
CA LYS A 27 5.29 -18.28 8.35
C LYS A 27 6.63 -17.61 8.02
N MET A 28 7.00 -16.53 8.73
CA MET A 28 8.32 -15.90 8.56
C MET A 28 9.46 -16.85 8.92
N VAL A 29 9.32 -17.67 9.97
CA VAL A 29 10.31 -18.70 10.33
C VAL A 29 10.45 -19.75 9.22
N LYS A 30 9.33 -20.15 8.58
CA LYS A 30 9.35 -21.06 7.43
C LYS A 30 10.17 -20.48 6.27
N TYR A 31 9.93 -19.22 5.89
CA TYR A 31 10.69 -18.55 4.83
C TYR A 31 12.17 -18.35 5.18
N ARG A 32 12.51 -18.04 6.44
CA ARG A 32 13.91 -17.93 6.90
C ARG A 32 14.71 -19.23 6.78
N LYS A 33 14.03 -20.39 6.88
CA LYS A 33 14.67 -21.71 6.74
C LYS A 33 14.93 -22.09 5.28
N MET A 34 14.28 -21.43 4.32
CA MET A 34 14.48 -21.73 2.90
C MET A 34 15.80 -21.12 2.41
N ARG A 35 16.64 -21.92 1.73
CA ARG A 35 17.86 -21.43 1.08
C ARG A 35 17.58 -20.52 -0.11
N ARG A 36 16.46 -20.74 -0.79
CA ARG A 36 15.95 -19.92 -1.90
C ARG A 36 14.43 -19.78 -1.70
N PRO A 37 13.97 -18.76 -0.99
CA PRO A 37 12.54 -18.54 -0.83
C PRO A 37 11.95 -18.24 -2.21
N VAL A 38 10.89 -18.98 -2.56
CA VAL A 38 10.14 -18.78 -3.79
C VAL A 38 8.94 -17.89 -3.46
N GLU A 39 8.49 -17.09 -4.43
CA GLU A 39 7.24 -16.33 -4.31
C GLU A 39 6.07 -17.23 -3.87
N PRO A 40 5.07 -16.70 -3.15
CA PRO A 40 3.93 -17.49 -2.69
C PRO A 40 3.26 -18.24 -3.85
N GLN A 41 3.04 -19.56 -3.68
CA GLN A 41 2.46 -20.41 -4.74
C GLN A 41 1.05 -19.95 -5.19
N ASN A 42 0.34 -19.19 -4.35
CA ASN A 42 -1.01 -18.69 -4.61
C ASN A 42 -1.05 -17.19 -4.95
N TRP A 43 0.02 -16.60 -5.49
CA TRP A 43 0.08 -15.17 -5.79
C TRP A 43 -1.13 -14.65 -6.59
N ALA A 44 -1.55 -15.39 -7.63
CA ALA A 44 -2.71 -15.04 -8.46
C ALA A 44 -4.07 -15.12 -7.73
N VAL A 45 -4.12 -15.84 -6.60
CA VAL A 45 -5.29 -15.87 -5.71
C VAL A 45 -5.25 -14.69 -4.76
N ASP A 46 -4.06 -14.36 -4.26
CA ASP A 46 -3.83 -13.31 -3.25
C ASP A 46 -3.91 -11.89 -3.83
N TYR A 47 -3.54 -11.70 -5.11
CA TYR A 47 -3.62 -10.41 -5.78
C TYR A 47 -4.32 -10.52 -7.13
N ARG A 48 -5.39 -9.74 -7.31
CA ARG A 48 -6.04 -9.53 -8.61
C ARG A 48 -5.94 -8.07 -8.98
N GLU A 49 -5.50 -7.77 -10.20
CA GLU A 49 -5.47 -6.39 -10.66
C GLU A 49 -6.90 -5.88 -10.84
N ARG A 50 -7.34 -4.94 -10.01
CA ARG A 50 -8.69 -4.34 -10.09
C ARG A 50 -8.65 -2.88 -10.49
N TYR A 51 -7.48 -2.26 -10.49
CA TYR A 51 -7.33 -0.83 -10.76
C TYR A 51 -7.56 -0.53 -12.24
N ILE A 52 -8.52 0.34 -12.53
CA ILE A 52 -8.82 0.80 -13.88
C ILE A 52 -7.86 1.95 -14.23
N PRO A 53 -6.87 1.73 -15.12
CA PRO A 53 -5.73 2.63 -15.31
C PRO A 53 -6.03 3.82 -16.24
N PHE A 54 -7.25 4.35 -16.17
CA PHE A 54 -7.73 5.45 -16.99
C PHE A 54 -8.34 6.55 -16.12
N SER A 55 -8.22 7.80 -16.56
CA SER A 55 -9.01 8.89 -15.97
C SER A 55 -10.48 8.71 -16.36
N LYS A 56 -11.39 9.21 -15.52
CA LYS A 56 -12.81 9.19 -15.82
C LYS A 56 -13.11 9.90 -17.15
N ASP A 57 -12.53 11.07 -17.36
CA ASP A 57 -12.77 11.88 -18.57
C ASP A 57 -12.33 11.15 -19.83
N TYR A 58 -11.18 10.47 -19.79
CA TYR A 58 -10.71 9.66 -20.90
C TYR A 58 -11.67 8.50 -21.21
N LEU A 59 -12.20 7.81 -20.18
CA LEU A 59 -13.17 6.74 -20.36
C LEU A 59 -14.48 7.27 -20.97
N VAL A 60 -14.99 8.39 -20.46
CA VAL A 60 -16.21 9.02 -20.99
C VAL A 60 -16.02 9.38 -22.47
N ASP A 61 -14.89 10.00 -22.82
CA ASP A 61 -14.59 10.35 -24.21
C ASP A 61 -14.44 9.13 -25.12
N ALA A 62 -13.82 8.05 -24.64
CA ALA A 62 -13.69 6.80 -25.39
C ALA A 62 -15.06 6.14 -25.63
N LEU A 63 -15.88 6.03 -24.59
CA LEU A 63 -17.23 5.44 -24.67
C LEU A 63 -18.17 6.27 -25.54
N VAL A 64 -18.05 7.61 -25.52
CA VAL A 64 -18.82 8.49 -26.42
C VAL A 64 -18.47 8.20 -27.88
N LYS A 65 -17.19 8.02 -28.20
CA LYS A 65 -16.74 7.76 -29.57
C LYS A 65 -17.17 6.38 -30.05
N GLU A 66 -17.06 5.37 -29.20
CA GLU A 66 -17.30 3.97 -29.58
C GLU A 66 -18.78 3.57 -29.55
N PHE A 67 -19.52 3.97 -28.52
CA PHE A 67 -20.88 3.46 -28.28
C PHE A 67 -21.99 4.51 -28.42
N HIS A 68 -21.69 5.78 -28.19
CA HIS A 68 -22.69 6.86 -28.18
C HIS A 68 -22.49 7.89 -29.30
N SER A 69 -21.90 7.47 -30.43
CA SER A 69 -21.65 8.33 -31.60
C SER A 69 -22.77 8.34 -32.63
N SER A 70 -23.79 7.48 -32.47
CA SER A 70 -24.87 7.29 -33.45
C SER A 70 -25.85 8.46 -33.54
N SER A 71 -26.17 9.12 -32.42
CA SER A 71 -27.03 10.31 -32.41
C SER A 71 -26.63 11.33 -31.34
N GLN A 72 -26.91 12.62 -31.61
CA GLN A 72 -26.65 13.70 -30.66
C GLN A 72 -27.52 13.57 -29.39
N ALA A 73 -28.71 12.98 -29.51
CA ALA A 73 -29.61 12.72 -28.39
C ALA A 73 -29.06 11.62 -27.48
N ASP A 74 -28.51 10.54 -28.03
CA ASP A 74 -27.89 9.46 -27.26
C ASP A 74 -26.66 9.96 -26.51
N ARG A 75 -25.82 10.77 -27.17
CA ARG A 75 -24.68 11.43 -26.54
C ARG A 75 -25.11 12.32 -25.38
N ALA A 76 -26.13 13.16 -25.58
CA ALA A 76 -26.62 14.05 -24.52
C ALA A 76 -27.19 13.26 -23.33
N THR A 77 -27.91 12.16 -23.61
CA THR A 77 -28.47 11.27 -22.58
C THR A 77 -27.38 10.60 -21.76
N PHE A 78 -26.34 10.08 -22.42
CA PHE A 78 -25.19 9.47 -21.73
C PHE A 78 -24.45 10.48 -20.84
N LEU A 79 -24.19 11.69 -21.33
CA LEU A 79 -23.52 12.73 -20.53
C LEU A 79 -24.39 13.19 -19.35
N ALA A 80 -25.71 13.26 -19.51
CA ALA A 80 -26.63 13.54 -18.42
C ALA A 80 -26.59 12.42 -17.36
N PHE A 81 -26.52 11.16 -17.78
CA PHE A 81 -26.33 10.02 -16.88
C PHE A 81 -25.00 10.10 -16.12
N VAL A 82 -23.88 10.41 -16.78
CA VAL A 82 -22.58 10.60 -16.11
C VAL A 82 -22.67 11.68 -15.03
N SER A 83 -23.32 12.82 -15.33
CA SER A 83 -23.53 13.90 -14.36
C SER A 83 -24.40 13.49 -13.17
N GLN A 84 -25.43 12.67 -13.42
CA GLN A 84 -26.28 12.10 -12.37
C GLN A 84 -25.47 11.16 -11.45
N VAL A 85 -24.64 10.29 -12.04
CA VAL A 85 -23.75 9.39 -11.30
C VAL A 85 -22.80 10.20 -10.42
N ASP A 86 -22.12 11.19 -10.98
CA ASP A 86 -21.18 12.04 -10.24
C ASP A 86 -21.85 12.74 -9.04
N SER A 87 -23.04 13.31 -9.25
CA SER A 87 -23.78 14.00 -8.20
C SER A 87 -24.21 13.05 -7.06
N SER A 88 -24.70 11.86 -7.42
CA SER A 88 -25.10 10.84 -6.44
C SER A 88 -23.93 10.33 -5.61
N LEU A 89 -22.77 10.11 -6.26
CA LEU A 89 -21.56 9.62 -5.62
C LEU A 89 -20.94 10.70 -4.73
N LEU A 90 -20.88 11.96 -5.19
CA LEU A 90 -20.31 13.05 -4.41
C LEU A 90 -20.97 13.16 -3.03
N HIS A 91 -22.30 13.18 -2.98
CA HIS A 91 -23.03 13.27 -1.71
C HIS A 91 -22.78 12.05 -0.81
N ARG A 92 -22.80 10.84 -1.40
CA ARG A 92 -22.55 9.58 -0.69
C ARG A 92 -21.16 9.54 -0.06
N TYR A 93 -20.11 9.86 -0.82
CA TYR A 93 -18.73 9.78 -0.33
C TYR A 93 -18.40 10.92 0.63
N HIS A 94 -19.01 12.10 0.46
CA HIS A 94 -18.87 13.18 1.42
C HIS A 94 -19.37 12.75 2.81
N SER A 95 -20.57 12.18 2.91
CA SER A 95 -21.10 11.68 4.18
C SER A 95 -20.29 10.53 4.77
N ILE A 96 -19.81 9.60 3.95
CA ILE A 96 -18.93 8.52 4.41
C ILE A 96 -17.61 9.08 4.99
N LEU A 97 -17.03 10.08 4.32
CA LEU A 97 -15.79 10.71 4.76
C LEU A 97 -15.99 11.45 6.09
N GLU A 98 -17.05 12.24 6.22
CA GLU A 98 -17.37 12.96 7.47
C GLU A 98 -17.51 11.99 8.65
N GLN A 99 -18.24 10.88 8.46
CA GLN A 99 -18.40 9.86 9.50
C GLN A 99 -17.06 9.21 9.88
N LEU A 100 -16.23 8.90 8.88
CA LEU A 100 -14.93 8.28 9.11
C LEU A 100 -13.94 9.23 9.81
N GLN A 101 -13.92 10.50 9.41
CA GLN A 101 -13.11 11.53 10.05
C GLN A 101 -13.56 11.76 11.50
N ALA A 102 -14.86 11.80 11.78
CA ALA A 102 -15.38 11.93 13.14
C ALA A 102 -14.96 10.76 14.04
N LEU A 103 -14.95 9.53 13.51
CA LEU A 103 -14.47 8.34 14.22
C LEU A 103 -12.95 8.37 14.47
N TYR A 104 -12.18 8.90 13.51
CA TYR A 104 -10.71 8.96 13.59
C TYR A 104 -10.19 10.15 14.42
N ALA A 105 -10.91 11.27 14.45
CA ALA A 105 -10.53 12.51 15.14
C ALA A 105 -9.98 12.30 16.57
N PRO A 106 -10.65 11.55 17.48
CA PRO A 106 -10.19 11.40 18.87
C PRO A 106 -8.94 10.53 19.03
N ILE A 107 -8.54 9.77 17.99
CA ILE A 107 -7.35 8.91 18.00
C ILE A 107 -6.24 9.42 17.09
N ASN A 108 -6.47 10.53 16.37
CA ASN A 108 -5.51 11.10 15.44
C ASN A 108 -4.26 11.61 16.19
N PRO A 109 -3.05 11.10 15.91
CA PRO A 109 -1.83 11.60 16.53
C PRO A 109 -1.47 13.02 16.05
N ASP A 110 -1.93 13.42 14.86
CA ASP A 110 -1.67 14.72 14.24
C ASP A 110 -2.90 15.64 14.39
N GLN A 111 -3.52 15.64 15.57
CA GLN A 111 -4.72 16.45 15.84
C GLN A 111 -4.33 17.92 16.10
N ASP A 112 -4.85 18.85 15.29
CA ASP A 112 -4.68 20.29 15.51
C ASP A 112 -5.66 20.86 16.56
N THR A 113 -6.75 20.15 16.82
CA THR A 113 -7.78 20.54 17.78
C THR A 113 -7.43 20.08 19.20
N LEU A 114 -7.94 20.81 20.20
CA LEU A 114 -7.73 20.46 21.60
C LEU A 114 -8.31 19.08 21.91
N GLN A 115 -7.56 18.26 22.64
CA GLN A 115 -8.02 16.95 23.08
C GLN A 115 -9.10 17.12 24.17
N GLU A 116 -10.35 16.82 23.80
CA GLU A 116 -11.49 16.94 24.71
C GLU A 116 -11.50 15.85 25.80
N PHE A 117 -11.02 14.64 25.47
CA PHE A 117 -11.02 13.49 26.39
C PHE A 117 -9.74 12.66 26.23
N SER A 118 -9.16 12.22 27.35
CA SER A 118 -8.06 11.26 27.36
C SER A 118 -8.62 9.84 27.26
N LEU A 119 -8.28 9.14 26.19
CA LEU A 119 -8.65 7.73 26.00
C LEU A 119 -7.64 6.82 26.69
N THR A 120 -8.15 5.77 27.34
CA THR A 120 -7.31 4.64 27.77
C THR A 120 -6.77 3.89 26.55
N ASP A 121 -5.67 3.13 26.73
CA ASP A 121 -5.04 2.39 25.63
C ASP A 121 -5.98 1.34 24.99
N ALA A 122 -6.81 0.71 25.82
CA ALA A 122 -7.82 -0.27 25.40
C ALA A 122 -8.98 0.38 24.62
N GLU A 123 -9.49 1.53 25.06
CA GLU A 123 -10.51 2.29 24.32
C GLU A 123 -9.97 2.81 22.99
N ARG A 124 -8.72 3.30 22.98
CA ARG A 124 -8.03 3.69 21.75
C ARG A 124 -7.94 2.51 20.78
N LEU A 125 -7.55 1.33 21.27
CA LEU A 125 -7.49 0.11 20.44
C LEU A 125 -8.84 -0.30 19.87
N ALA A 126 -9.91 -0.21 20.66
CA ALA A 126 -11.25 -0.50 20.17
C ALA A 126 -11.67 0.47 19.05
N LYS A 127 -11.44 1.78 19.24
CA LYS A 127 -11.73 2.80 18.21
C LYS A 127 -10.88 2.62 16.95
N GLU A 128 -9.60 2.30 17.09
CA GLU A 128 -8.73 2.01 15.95
C GLU A 128 -9.23 0.81 15.13
N GLN A 129 -9.69 -0.26 15.79
CA GLN A 129 -10.29 -1.39 15.11
C GLN A 129 -11.59 -1.03 14.39
N GLU A 130 -12.41 -0.17 14.99
CA GLU A 130 -13.62 0.35 14.37
C GLU A 130 -13.31 1.19 13.12
N VAL A 131 -12.33 2.09 13.20
CA VAL A 131 -11.87 2.88 12.05
C VAL A 131 -11.36 1.97 10.93
N LEU A 132 -10.52 0.98 11.25
CA LEU A 132 -10.03 0.02 10.25
C LEU A 132 -11.17 -0.77 9.61
N ALA A 133 -12.17 -1.19 10.39
CA ALA A 133 -13.35 -1.89 9.87
C ALA A 133 -14.20 -0.99 8.95
N ARG A 134 -14.27 0.32 9.22
CA ARG A 134 -14.93 1.30 8.34
C ARG A 134 -14.11 1.64 7.10
N MET A 135 -12.78 1.57 7.19
CA MET A 135 -11.87 1.74 6.05
C MET A 135 -11.90 0.55 5.09
N ASP A 136 -12.07 -0.68 5.59
CA ASP A 136 -12.06 -1.90 4.77
C ASP A 136 -12.99 -1.84 3.52
N PRO A 137 -14.29 -1.44 3.61
CA PRO A 137 -15.14 -1.31 2.43
C PRO A 137 -14.73 -0.16 1.50
N LEU A 138 -14.15 0.93 2.03
CA LEU A 138 -13.61 2.01 1.19
C LEU A 138 -12.38 1.55 0.41
N LEU A 139 -11.50 0.77 1.03
CA LEU A 139 -10.32 0.20 0.40
C LEU A 139 -10.70 -0.79 -0.71
N ASP A 140 -11.69 -1.66 -0.47
CA ASP A 140 -12.21 -2.57 -1.51
C ASP A 140 -12.82 -1.78 -2.69
N GLN A 141 -13.60 -0.72 -2.40
CA GLN A 141 -14.17 0.14 -3.42
C GLN A 141 -13.12 0.99 -4.17
N ALA A 142 -12.02 1.34 -3.51
CA ALA A 142 -10.85 1.97 -4.10
C ALA A 142 -9.92 0.98 -4.84
N ASN A 143 -10.35 -0.26 -5.05
CA ASN A 143 -9.63 -1.31 -5.78
C ASN A 143 -8.30 -1.73 -5.15
N PHE A 144 -8.15 -1.59 -3.83
CA PHE A 144 -7.03 -2.14 -3.10
C PHE A 144 -7.26 -3.62 -2.76
N ASN A 145 -6.21 -4.42 -2.86
CA ASN A 145 -6.20 -5.81 -2.42
C ASN A 145 -5.54 -5.91 -1.03
N SER A 146 -6.22 -6.54 -0.07
CA SER A 146 -5.60 -6.87 1.23
C SER A 146 -4.53 -7.93 1.02
N LEU A 147 -3.31 -7.68 1.49
CA LEU A 147 -2.21 -8.64 1.36
C LEU A 147 -2.38 -9.79 2.36
N SER A 148 -2.21 -11.03 1.88
CA SER A 148 -2.29 -12.22 2.72
C SER A 148 -1.11 -12.29 3.72
N GLU A 149 -1.31 -13.01 4.83
CA GLU A 149 -0.21 -13.25 5.78
C GLU A 149 0.97 -14.00 5.15
N GLU A 150 0.74 -14.80 4.10
CA GLU A 150 1.81 -15.53 3.40
C GLU A 150 2.65 -14.59 2.54
N THR A 151 1.99 -13.71 1.78
CA THR A 151 2.63 -12.61 1.06
C THR A 151 3.42 -11.70 1.98
N LEU A 152 2.84 -11.32 3.13
CA LEU A 152 3.54 -10.52 4.13
C LEU A 152 4.73 -11.24 4.73
N ALA A 153 4.61 -12.53 5.05
CA ALA A 153 5.73 -13.30 5.58
C ALA A 153 6.90 -13.40 4.59
N TYR A 154 6.61 -13.54 3.30
CA TYR A 154 7.61 -13.50 2.23
C TYR A 154 8.27 -12.11 2.17
N ALA A 155 7.47 -11.05 2.03
CA ALA A 155 7.95 -9.68 1.87
C ALA A 155 8.75 -9.15 3.06
N LEU A 156 8.45 -9.59 4.29
CA LEU A 156 9.16 -9.17 5.50
C LEU A 156 10.44 -10.00 5.80
N VAL A 157 10.75 -11.00 4.97
CA VAL A 157 11.92 -11.89 5.16
C VAL A 157 12.86 -11.87 3.97
N VAL A 158 12.33 -11.79 2.76
CA VAL A 158 13.12 -11.84 1.53
C VAL A 158 13.60 -10.44 1.19
N HIS A 159 14.92 -10.27 1.12
CA HIS A 159 15.54 -9.01 0.69
C HIS A 159 16.13 -9.17 -0.70
N HIS A 160 16.00 -8.15 -1.54
CA HIS A 160 16.65 -8.19 -2.84
C HIS A 160 18.16 -7.88 -2.70
N PRO A 161 19.07 -8.61 -3.37
CA PRO A 161 20.52 -8.46 -3.20
C PRO A 161 21.07 -7.08 -3.62
N GLN A 162 20.30 -6.34 -4.41
CA GLN A 162 20.64 -5.01 -4.90
C GLN A 162 19.98 -3.88 -4.09
N ASP A 163 19.27 -4.20 -2.99
CA ASP A 163 18.76 -3.17 -2.09
C ASP A 163 19.91 -2.57 -1.29
N GLU A 164 20.03 -1.25 -1.36
CA GLU A 164 21.12 -0.51 -0.69
C GLU A 164 20.96 -0.54 0.83
N VAL A 165 19.70 -0.56 1.28
CA VAL A 165 19.30 -0.60 2.68
C VAL A 165 18.46 -1.85 2.93
N GLN A 166 19.01 -2.78 3.71
CA GLN A 166 18.27 -3.92 4.25
C GLN A 166 17.74 -3.52 5.62
N VAL A 167 16.48 -3.82 5.90
CA VAL A 167 15.92 -3.60 7.24
C VAL A 167 15.55 -4.94 7.87
N SER A 168 15.20 -4.89 9.14
CA SER A 168 14.72 -6.06 9.86
C SER A 168 13.63 -5.63 10.82
N VAL A 169 12.54 -6.38 10.78
CA VAL A 169 11.33 -6.10 11.55
C VAL A 169 11.27 -7.03 12.75
N ASN A 170 11.00 -6.46 13.92
CA ASN A 170 10.66 -7.24 15.11
C ASN A 170 9.14 -7.19 15.33
N LEU A 171 8.44 -8.28 14.99
CA LEU A 171 6.98 -8.37 15.14
C LEU A 171 6.50 -8.20 16.60
N ASP A 172 7.35 -8.49 17.58
CA ASP A 172 6.99 -8.37 19.01
C ASP A 172 6.73 -6.91 19.43
N GLN A 173 7.20 -5.95 18.64
CA GLN A 173 6.98 -4.52 18.89
C GLN A 173 5.59 -4.06 18.43
N TYR A 174 4.89 -4.85 17.61
CA TYR A 174 3.65 -4.43 16.97
C TYR A 174 2.41 -5.03 17.63
N GLU A 175 1.34 -4.24 17.69
CA GLU A 175 0.01 -4.67 18.07
C GLU A 175 -0.80 -5.23 16.89
N TYR A 176 -0.59 -4.70 15.68
CA TYR A 176 -1.01 -5.32 14.44
C TYR A 176 -0.32 -4.61 13.28
N ILE A 177 -0.31 -5.27 12.13
CA ILE A 177 0.20 -4.73 10.87
C ILE A 177 -0.77 -5.20 9.78
N ARG A 178 -1.24 -4.27 8.96
CA ARG A 178 -2.03 -4.56 7.76
C ARG A 178 -1.47 -3.80 6.57
N PHE A 179 -1.47 -4.45 5.43
CA PHE A 179 -1.09 -3.86 4.17
C PHE A 179 -2.18 -4.10 3.14
N TRP A 180 -2.40 -3.09 2.32
CA TRP A 180 -3.20 -3.20 1.12
C TRP A 180 -2.38 -2.67 -0.06
N ALA A 181 -2.50 -3.33 -1.20
CA ALA A 181 -1.73 -3.01 -2.39
C ALA A 181 -2.64 -2.75 -3.59
N LEU A 182 -2.18 -1.89 -4.49
CA LEU A 182 -2.87 -1.51 -5.72
C LEU A 182 -1.88 -1.31 -6.87
N GLY A 183 -2.30 -1.70 -8.07
CA GLY A 183 -1.56 -1.55 -9.31
C GLY A 183 -0.28 -2.38 -9.35
N GLN A 184 -0.35 -3.71 -9.47
CA GLN A 184 0.84 -4.56 -9.57
C GLN A 184 1.47 -4.41 -10.95
N ARG A 185 2.76 -4.11 -11.01
CA ARG A 185 3.51 -3.99 -12.25
C ARG A 185 4.81 -4.76 -12.15
N PHE A 186 5.27 -5.27 -13.29
CA PHE A 186 6.58 -5.89 -13.44
C PHE A 186 7.43 -5.02 -14.35
N GLY A 187 8.64 -4.69 -13.91
CA GLY A 187 9.59 -3.95 -14.74
C GLY A 187 10.63 -3.20 -13.92
N PRO A 188 11.42 -2.33 -14.56
CA PRO A 188 12.52 -1.64 -13.92
C PRO A 188 11.98 -0.57 -12.98
N LEU A 189 12.20 -0.74 -11.68
CA LEU A 189 11.82 0.26 -10.69
C LEU A 189 12.87 1.38 -10.66
N ARG A 190 12.50 2.59 -11.10
CA ARG A 190 13.38 3.75 -11.01
C ARG A 190 13.57 4.13 -9.54
N VAL A 191 14.77 3.90 -9.01
CA VAL A 191 15.17 4.37 -7.70
C VAL A 191 15.50 5.87 -7.81
N MET A 192 14.60 6.72 -7.31
CA MET A 192 14.81 8.17 -7.18
C MET A 192 15.70 8.47 -5.96
N THR A 193 16.94 8.00 -6.01
CA THR A 193 17.97 8.38 -5.02
C THR A 193 18.74 9.55 -5.60
N THR A 194 18.74 10.70 -4.92
CA THR A 194 19.48 11.91 -5.30
C THR A 194 21.01 11.72 -5.30
N LEU A 195 21.51 10.63 -4.73
CA LEU A 195 22.93 10.23 -4.75
C LEU A 195 23.30 9.43 -6.01
N GLN A 196 22.66 9.74 -7.14
CA GLN A 196 22.77 9.05 -8.43
C GLN A 196 24.06 9.36 -9.18
N ASN A 197 25.21 9.34 -8.50
CA ASN A 197 26.49 9.18 -9.17
C ASN A 197 26.97 7.73 -8.99
N GLN A 198 26.13 6.79 -9.40
CA GLN A 198 26.44 5.35 -9.36
C GLN A 198 27.09 4.92 -10.66
N ARG A 199 28.28 5.45 -10.94
CA ARG A 199 29.26 4.73 -11.76
C ARG A 199 29.76 3.58 -10.89
N GLY A 200 29.62 2.33 -11.36
CA GLY A 200 30.29 1.21 -10.70
C GLY A 200 31.79 1.46 -10.61
N PHE A 201 32.51 0.67 -9.80
CA PHE A 201 33.99 0.70 -9.77
C PHE A 201 34.63 0.57 -11.17
N PHE A 202 33.88 0.05 -12.15
CA PHE A 202 34.26 -0.10 -13.56
C PHE A 202 33.49 0.79 -14.55
N GLY A 203 32.81 1.85 -14.10
CA GLY A 203 32.14 2.81 -14.98
C GLY A 203 30.89 2.31 -15.71
N THR A 204 30.45 1.06 -15.50
CA THR A 204 29.22 0.54 -16.10
C THR A 204 27.98 1.14 -15.43
N PRO A 205 26.99 1.61 -16.22
CA PRO A 205 25.72 2.07 -15.68
C PRO A 205 24.97 0.90 -15.05
N ARG A 206 24.53 1.06 -13.80
CA ARG A 206 23.72 0.07 -13.10
C ARG A 206 22.32 0.06 -13.73
N VAL A 207 22.00 -0.97 -14.50
CA VAL A 207 20.64 -1.17 -15.01
C VAL A 207 19.75 -1.58 -13.83
N PRO A 208 18.63 -0.87 -13.55
CA PRO A 208 17.72 -1.27 -12.50
C PRO A 208 17.13 -2.65 -12.84
N PRO A 209 17.12 -3.60 -11.89
CA PRO A 209 16.58 -4.93 -12.12
C PRO A 209 15.06 -4.85 -12.32
N ASP A 210 14.53 -5.74 -13.14
CA ASP A 210 13.09 -5.94 -13.23
C ASP A 210 12.59 -6.56 -11.93
N ARG A 211 11.54 -5.95 -11.36
CA ARG A 211 10.93 -6.41 -10.12
C ARG A 211 9.42 -6.24 -10.16
N GLN A 212 8.75 -7.04 -9.36
CA GLN A 212 7.34 -6.83 -9.06
C GLN A 212 7.22 -5.69 -8.05
N TYR A 213 6.42 -4.68 -8.40
CA TYR A 213 6.13 -3.55 -7.52
C TYR A 213 4.66 -3.16 -7.57
N PHE A 214 4.22 -2.50 -6.52
CA PHE A 214 2.88 -1.94 -6.39
C PHE A 214 2.93 -0.44 -6.63
N LYS A 215 2.03 0.07 -7.48
CA LYS A 215 1.88 1.51 -7.71
C LYS A 215 1.49 2.26 -6.44
N ARG A 216 0.66 1.64 -5.59
CA ARG A 216 0.27 2.18 -4.29
C ARG A 216 0.21 1.09 -3.24
N VAL A 217 0.67 1.40 -2.03
CA VAL A 217 0.60 0.53 -0.86
C VAL A 217 0.10 1.34 0.33
N VAL A 218 -0.99 0.90 0.94
CA VAL A 218 -1.50 1.43 2.21
C VAL A 218 -1.00 0.55 3.34
N VAL A 219 -0.51 1.19 4.40
CA VAL A 219 0.01 0.54 5.61
C VAL A 219 -0.75 1.08 6.81
N ALA A 220 -1.31 0.16 7.59
CA ALA A 220 -1.84 0.44 8.92
C ALA A 220 -1.06 -0.38 9.95
N ALA A 221 -0.37 0.29 10.86
CA ALA A 221 0.42 -0.38 11.89
C ALA A 221 0.28 0.34 13.23
N ARG A 222 0.12 -0.44 14.31
CA ARG A 222 0.19 0.06 15.68
C ARG A 222 1.39 -0.59 16.39
N ILE A 223 2.27 0.23 16.98
CA ILE A 223 3.32 -0.24 17.88
C ILE A 223 2.72 -0.37 19.29
N LYS A 224 3.19 -1.33 20.10
CA LYS A 224 2.75 -1.47 21.50
C LYS A 224 2.93 -0.16 22.26
N ASN A 225 1.90 0.26 22.98
CA ASN A 225 1.84 1.52 23.73
C ASN A 225 2.03 2.79 22.88
N ALA A 226 1.75 2.72 21.58
CA ALA A 226 1.78 3.86 20.67
C ALA A 226 0.44 3.99 19.93
N HIS A 227 0.37 4.99 19.05
CA HIS A 227 -0.82 5.28 18.25
C HIS A 227 -0.81 4.50 16.92
N LEU A 228 -1.99 4.31 16.33
CA LEU A 228 -2.13 3.86 14.95
C LEU A 228 -1.42 4.81 13.98
N MET A 229 -0.56 4.25 13.15
CA MET A 229 0.05 4.93 12.00
C MET A 229 -0.65 4.47 10.72
N LEU A 230 -1.22 5.42 9.97
CA LEU A 230 -1.78 5.18 8.64
C LEU A 230 -0.93 5.91 7.60
N LYS A 231 -0.42 5.20 6.60
CA LYS A 231 0.37 5.79 5.51
C LYS A 231 0.10 5.15 4.17
N CYS A 232 0.17 5.93 3.11
CA CYS A 232 0.18 5.41 1.74
C CYS A 232 1.49 5.78 1.05
N PHE A 233 2.01 4.82 0.29
CA PHE A 233 3.26 4.93 -0.44
C PHE A 233 3.06 4.58 -1.91
N LYS A 234 3.95 5.09 -2.76
CA LYS A 234 3.99 4.79 -4.19
C LYS A 234 5.20 3.97 -4.60
N ASP A 235 5.01 3.18 -5.65
CA ASP A 235 6.09 2.48 -6.36
C ASP A 235 6.98 1.65 -5.41
N ILE A 236 6.33 0.75 -4.66
CA ILE A 236 6.98 -0.08 -3.64
C ILE A 236 7.18 -1.50 -4.17
N PRO A 237 8.42 -2.02 -4.19
CA PRO A 237 8.67 -3.41 -4.58
C PRO A 237 8.10 -4.37 -3.53
N LEU A 238 7.74 -5.58 -3.96
CA LEU A 238 7.19 -6.60 -3.06
C LEU A 238 8.12 -6.90 -1.88
N GLU A 239 9.43 -7.03 -2.14
CA GLU A 239 10.46 -7.30 -1.12
C GLU A 239 10.75 -6.07 -0.23
N GLY A 240 10.24 -4.89 -0.59
CA GLY A 240 10.49 -3.63 0.11
C GLY A 240 9.42 -3.25 1.14
N LEU A 241 8.37 -4.06 1.32
CA LEU A 241 7.28 -3.74 2.25
C LEU A 241 7.76 -3.57 3.71
N GLU A 242 8.84 -4.27 4.09
CA GLU A 242 9.44 -4.12 5.41
C GLU A 242 9.92 -2.70 5.71
N GLN A 243 10.38 -1.96 4.69
CA GLN A 243 10.93 -0.61 4.83
C GLN A 243 9.86 0.42 5.22
N LEU A 244 8.59 0.12 4.96
CA LEU A 244 7.46 1.01 5.22
C LEU A 244 7.03 1.03 6.69
N LEU A 245 7.50 0.07 7.49
CA LEU A 245 7.09 -0.05 8.88
C LEU A 245 7.83 0.96 9.77
N PRO A 246 7.16 1.50 10.81
CA PRO A 246 7.72 2.57 11.63
C PRO A 246 8.88 2.13 12.54
N ALA A 247 8.81 0.92 13.11
CA ALA A 247 9.85 0.38 14.00
C ALA A 247 10.68 -0.69 13.27
N VAL A 248 11.68 -0.24 12.52
CA VAL A 248 12.61 -1.10 11.77
C VAL A 248 14.06 -0.87 12.18
N LYS A 249 14.85 -1.95 12.17
CA LYS A 249 16.29 -1.88 12.43
C LYS A 249 17.06 -2.06 11.14
N VAL A 250 17.86 -1.06 10.78
CA VAL A 250 18.78 -1.14 9.63
C VAL A 250 19.75 -2.30 9.86
N ARG A 251 19.76 -3.23 8.91
CA ARG A 251 20.62 -4.40 8.92
C ARG A 251 21.73 -4.20 7.89
N THR A 252 22.97 -4.42 8.31
CA THR A 252 24.09 -4.52 7.37
C THR A 252 24.18 -5.95 6.84
N SER A 253 24.30 -6.11 5.52
CA SER A 253 24.59 -7.40 4.90
C SER A 253 25.87 -8.02 5.50
N ILE A 254 25.84 -9.33 5.74
CA ILE A 254 26.95 -10.08 6.36
C ILE A 254 28.21 -10.01 5.47
N PHE A 255 28.04 -10.17 4.16
CA PHE A 255 29.13 -10.08 3.20
C PHE A 255 29.78 -8.69 3.22
N TYR A 256 28.95 -7.65 3.23
CA TYR A 256 29.44 -6.27 3.28
C TYR A 256 30.14 -5.96 4.61
N ARG A 257 29.63 -6.46 5.75
CA ARG A 257 30.29 -6.33 7.05
C ARG A 257 31.66 -7.04 7.06
N ALA A 258 31.76 -8.22 6.45
CA ALA A 258 33.02 -8.94 6.31
C ALA A 258 34.01 -8.18 5.41
N LEU A 259 33.54 -7.65 4.28
CA LEU A 259 34.37 -6.83 3.39
C LEU A 259 34.90 -5.57 4.08
N LEU A 260 34.04 -4.84 4.80
CA LEU A 260 34.45 -3.65 5.56
C LEU A 260 35.47 -3.99 6.64
N ASN A 261 35.23 -5.05 7.42
CA ASN A 261 36.20 -5.53 8.40
C ASN A 261 37.53 -5.91 7.73
N GLY A 262 37.49 -6.60 6.58
CA GLY A 262 38.67 -6.96 5.82
C GLY A 262 39.46 -5.73 5.35
N MET A 263 38.79 -4.73 4.77
CA MET A 263 39.43 -3.48 4.36
C MET A 263 40.03 -2.71 5.54
N LEU A 264 39.35 -2.69 6.70
CA LEU A 264 39.88 -2.08 7.93
C LEU A 264 41.15 -2.81 8.41
N ILE A 265 41.17 -4.14 8.38
CA ILE A 265 42.35 -4.93 8.78
C ILE A 265 43.52 -4.68 7.82
N VAL A 266 43.29 -4.78 6.50
CA VAL A 266 44.34 -4.59 5.49
C VAL A 266 44.91 -3.17 5.54
N SER A 267 44.05 -2.15 5.60
CA SER A 267 44.50 -0.76 5.71
C SER A 267 45.18 -0.46 7.05
N GLY A 268 44.69 -1.04 8.15
CA GLY A 268 45.31 -0.93 9.47
C GLY A 268 46.71 -1.52 9.49
N LEU A 269 46.89 -2.71 8.90
CA LEU A 269 48.19 -3.37 8.80
C LEU A 269 49.18 -2.54 7.97
N ALA A 270 48.74 -1.98 6.84
CA ALA A 270 49.58 -1.11 6.02
C ALA A 270 50.06 0.14 6.78
N VAL A 271 49.16 0.79 7.54
CA VAL A 271 49.52 1.92 8.40
C VAL A 271 50.48 1.50 9.51
N PHE A 272 50.25 0.34 10.15
CA PHE A 272 51.12 -0.18 11.20
C PHE A 272 52.54 -0.47 10.68
N VAL A 273 52.67 -1.11 9.53
CA VAL A 273 53.98 -1.40 8.93
C VAL A 273 54.69 -0.10 8.56
N ASN A 274 54.03 0.82 7.86
CA ASN A 274 54.68 2.04 7.38
C ASN A 274 55.04 3.01 8.52
N VAL A 275 54.09 3.30 9.41
CA VAL A 275 54.30 4.26 10.50
C VAL A 275 55.03 3.62 11.67
N GLY A 276 54.69 2.38 12.01
CA GLY A 276 55.30 1.66 13.12
C GLY A 276 56.80 1.40 12.90
N MET A 277 57.23 1.06 11.68
CA MET A 277 58.66 0.88 11.38
C MET A 277 59.46 2.18 11.55
N VAL A 278 58.92 3.32 11.12
CA VAL A 278 59.54 4.64 11.30
C VAL A 278 59.61 5.00 12.79
N VAL A 279 58.52 4.81 13.53
CA VAL A 279 58.46 5.13 14.96
C VAL A 279 59.37 4.23 15.82
N LEU A 280 59.49 2.95 15.49
CA LEU A 280 60.40 2.03 16.16
C LEU A 280 61.87 2.36 15.89
N SER A 281 62.19 2.83 14.68
CA SER A 281 63.57 3.12 14.26
C SER A 281 64.06 4.46 14.81
N ASP A 282 63.24 5.51 14.77
CA ASP A 282 63.69 6.88 15.06
C ASP A 282 63.32 7.38 16.47
N LEU A 283 62.15 6.99 16.99
CA LEU A 283 61.59 7.60 18.22
C LEU A 283 61.84 6.81 19.51
N LYS A 284 62.44 5.61 19.43
CA LYS A 284 62.70 4.70 20.58
C LYS A 284 61.49 4.53 21.52
N ILE A 285 60.27 4.61 20.98
CA ILE A 285 59.04 4.41 21.75
C ILE A 285 58.89 2.92 22.06
N GLY A 286 58.48 2.59 23.28
CA GLY A 286 58.22 1.20 23.68
C GLY A 286 57.15 0.55 22.80
N THR A 287 57.38 -0.71 22.42
CA THR A 287 56.45 -1.51 21.59
C THR A 287 55.04 -1.55 22.19
N THR A 288 54.92 -1.57 23.51
CA THR A 288 53.64 -1.55 24.24
C THR A 288 52.86 -0.26 24.03
N SER A 289 53.51 0.90 24.15
CA SER A 289 52.88 2.20 23.87
C SER A 289 52.48 2.35 22.40
N LEU A 290 53.31 1.87 21.46
CA LEU A 290 52.99 1.90 20.03
C LEU A 290 51.74 1.07 19.72
N LEU A 291 51.65 -0.15 20.29
CA LEU A 291 50.47 -1.01 20.14
C LEU A 291 49.22 -0.38 20.76
N LEU A 292 49.34 0.30 21.90
CA LEU A 292 48.23 1.01 22.54
C LEU A 292 47.70 2.13 21.65
N PHE A 293 48.59 3.00 21.14
CA PHE A 293 48.21 4.09 20.24
C PHE A 293 47.60 3.57 18.93
N PHE A 294 48.17 2.50 18.38
CA PHE A 294 47.63 1.85 17.20
C PHE A 294 46.23 1.27 17.46
N ALA A 295 46.03 0.58 18.59
CA ALA A 295 44.72 0.05 18.98
C ALA A 295 43.68 1.17 19.14
N ALA A 296 44.05 2.28 19.81
CA ALA A 296 43.19 3.44 19.96
C ALA A 296 42.84 4.09 18.61
N PHE A 297 43.82 4.23 17.72
CA PHE A 297 43.62 4.74 16.37
C PHE A 297 42.69 3.84 15.53
N MET A 298 42.90 2.52 15.60
CA MET A 298 42.06 1.55 14.91
C MET A 298 40.63 1.53 15.45
N ALA A 299 40.45 1.64 16.77
CA ALA A 299 39.15 1.78 17.39
C ALA A 299 38.43 3.05 16.91
N PHE A 300 39.12 4.18 16.85
CA PHE A 300 38.58 5.44 16.33
C PHE A 300 38.21 5.34 14.84
N ARG A 301 39.07 4.75 14.00
CA ARG A 301 38.78 4.53 12.57
C ARG A 301 37.59 3.61 12.37
N ALA A 302 37.53 2.50 13.09
CA ALA A 302 36.40 1.58 13.02
C ALA A 302 35.11 2.32 13.41
N TRP A 303 35.13 3.05 14.53
CA TRP A 303 33.98 3.85 14.96
C TRP A 303 33.53 4.86 13.91
N LYS A 304 34.45 5.61 13.30
CA LYS A 304 34.14 6.56 12.22
C LYS A 304 33.53 5.89 10.99
N VAL A 305 34.13 4.80 10.49
CA VAL A 305 33.67 4.09 9.28
C VAL A 305 32.29 3.47 9.50
N PHE A 306 32.08 2.76 10.61
CA PHE A 306 30.79 2.14 10.93
C PHE A 306 29.71 3.19 11.24
N GLY A 307 30.05 4.25 11.97
CA GLY A 307 29.14 5.34 12.29
C GLY A 307 28.68 6.10 11.05
N GLN A 308 29.62 6.49 10.18
CA GLN A 308 29.31 7.18 8.92
C GLN A 308 28.43 6.30 8.02
N ARG A 309 28.70 5.00 7.94
CA ARG A 309 27.90 4.12 7.09
C ARG A 309 26.47 3.94 7.59
N ARG A 310 26.29 3.79 8.91
CA ARG A 310 24.96 3.72 9.52
C ARG A 310 24.14 4.97 9.20
N ASN A 311 24.76 6.15 9.28
CA ASN A 311 24.10 7.42 8.98
C ASN A 311 23.69 7.53 7.51
N ILE A 312 24.54 7.09 6.58
CA ILE A 312 24.21 7.07 5.14
C ILE A 312 23.02 6.14 4.88
N HIS A 313 23.02 4.93 5.44
CA HIS A 313 21.93 3.97 5.26
C HIS A 313 20.60 4.45 5.86
N SER A 314 20.64 5.10 7.04
CA SER A 314 19.44 5.72 7.59
C SER A 314 18.93 6.87 6.72
N LEU A 315 19.83 7.65 6.14
CA LEU A 315 19.47 8.78 5.28
C LEU A 315 18.88 8.32 3.94
N GLU A 316 19.44 7.26 3.34
CA GLU A 316 18.88 6.61 2.14
C GLU A 316 17.46 6.09 2.41
N LEU A 317 17.22 5.44 3.56
CA LEU A 317 15.89 4.99 3.96
C LEU A 317 14.92 6.17 4.09
N VAL A 318 15.33 7.24 4.77
CA VAL A 318 14.52 8.44 4.95
C VAL A 318 14.20 9.11 3.61
N HIS A 319 15.18 9.24 2.70
CA HIS A 319 14.94 9.77 1.36
C HIS A 319 13.95 8.90 0.58
N MET A 320 14.10 7.57 0.65
CA MET A 320 13.16 6.64 0.00
C MET A 320 11.74 6.85 0.53
N LEU A 321 11.56 6.86 1.85
CA LEU A 321 10.26 7.08 2.48
C LEU A 321 9.69 8.46 2.14
N TYR A 322 10.51 9.50 2.13
CA TYR A 322 10.09 10.87 1.80
C TYR A 322 9.55 10.97 0.36
N TYR A 323 10.30 10.48 -0.62
CA TYR A 323 9.87 10.60 -2.02
C TYR A 323 8.75 9.64 -2.40
N ARG A 324 8.57 8.55 -1.64
CA ARG A 324 7.54 7.54 -1.90
C ARG A 324 6.27 7.73 -1.07
N SER A 325 6.32 8.44 0.06
CA SER A 325 5.11 8.76 0.85
C SER A 325 4.17 9.65 0.03
N THR A 326 2.89 9.30 -0.02
CA THR A 326 1.86 10.08 -0.72
C THR A 326 0.88 10.76 0.22
N SER A 327 0.50 10.11 1.32
CA SER A 327 -0.43 10.67 2.30
C SER A 327 -0.24 9.99 3.66
N ASN A 328 -0.54 10.74 4.73
CA ASN A 328 -0.40 10.28 6.12
C ASN A 328 -1.71 10.49 6.89
N ASN A 329 -2.03 9.59 7.82
CA ASN A 329 -3.07 9.75 8.83
C ASN A 329 -4.43 10.24 8.27
N SER A 330 -4.94 11.40 8.69
CA SER A 330 -6.24 11.93 8.22
C SER A 330 -6.27 12.17 6.71
N GLU A 331 -5.19 12.70 6.11
CA GLU A 331 -5.10 12.95 4.67
C GLU A 331 -5.23 11.66 3.84
N LEU A 332 -4.84 10.53 4.42
CA LEU A 332 -5.06 9.24 3.77
C LEU A 332 -6.55 8.93 3.64
N LEU A 333 -7.36 9.25 4.65
CA LEU A 333 -8.80 9.00 4.63
C LEU A 333 -9.47 9.80 3.49
N ASP A 334 -9.07 11.05 3.33
CA ASP A 334 -9.54 11.92 2.23
C ASP A 334 -9.15 11.35 0.86
N ALA A 335 -7.87 10.99 0.71
CA ALA A 335 -7.35 10.42 -0.53
C ALA A 335 -8.01 9.07 -0.87
N LEU A 336 -8.34 8.26 0.13
CA LEU A 336 -9.04 6.99 -0.05
C LEU A 336 -10.49 7.19 -0.45
N ALA A 337 -11.21 8.12 0.20
CA ALA A 337 -12.60 8.42 -0.14
C ALA A 337 -12.72 8.95 -1.57
N LEU A 338 -11.87 9.91 -1.94
CA LEU A 338 -11.82 10.45 -3.31
C LEU A 338 -11.52 9.36 -4.34
N ARG A 339 -10.55 8.49 -4.06
CA ARG A 339 -10.22 7.38 -4.97
C ARG A 339 -11.35 6.37 -5.07
N ALA A 340 -11.97 5.99 -3.96
CA ALA A 340 -13.11 5.08 -3.96
C ALA A 340 -14.27 5.66 -4.78
N GLN A 341 -14.52 6.97 -4.67
CA GLN A 341 -15.51 7.68 -5.48
C GLN A 341 -15.18 7.60 -6.98
N GLU A 342 -13.94 7.91 -7.36
CA GLU A 342 -13.53 7.86 -8.77
C GLU A 342 -13.63 6.44 -9.35
N GLU A 343 -13.12 5.42 -8.66
CA GLU A 343 -13.20 4.03 -9.14
C GLU A 343 -14.67 3.57 -9.24
N HIS A 344 -15.51 3.92 -8.28
CA HIS A 344 -16.94 3.63 -8.33
C HIS A 344 -17.62 4.29 -9.54
N ALA A 345 -17.31 5.55 -9.83
CA ALA A 345 -17.84 6.25 -10.99
C ALA A 345 -17.45 5.56 -12.30
N LYS A 346 -16.17 5.22 -12.47
CA LYS A 346 -15.68 4.53 -13.68
C LYS A 346 -16.42 3.21 -13.90
N GLU A 347 -16.65 2.45 -12.84
CA GLU A 347 -17.33 1.16 -12.93
C GLU A 347 -18.79 1.27 -13.31
N VAL A 348 -19.51 2.23 -12.73
CA VAL A 348 -20.92 2.47 -13.03
C VAL A 348 -21.08 2.96 -14.47
N ILE A 349 -20.19 3.85 -14.92
CA ILE A 349 -20.19 4.36 -16.30
C ILE A 349 -19.90 3.24 -17.30
N LEU A 350 -18.88 2.43 -17.06
CA LEU A 350 -18.56 1.27 -17.89
C LEU A 350 -19.73 0.28 -17.92
N ALA A 351 -20.27 -0.10 -16.76
CA ALA A 351 -21.39 -1.03 -16.70
C ALA A 351 -22.61 -0.52 -17.48
N HIS A 352 -22.95 0.77 -17.35
CA HIS A 352 -24.08 1.36 -18.07
C HIS A 352 -23.91 1.30 -19.58
N SER A 353 -22.76 1.73 -20.11
CA SER A 353 -22.50 1.74 -21.55
C SER A 353 -22.55 0.34 -22.16
N PHE A 354 -21.92 -0.65 -21.50
CA PHE A 354 -21.93 -2.03 -22.00
C PHE A 354 -23.30 -2.71 -21.88
N LEU A 355 -24.09 -2.39 -20.84
CA LEU A 355 -25.47 -2.90 -20.73
C LEU A 355 -26.37 -2.36 -21.85
N LEU A 356 -26.22 -1.08 -22.21
CA LEU A 356 -26.96 -0.49 -23.35
C LEU A 356 -26.57 -1.14 -24.69
N GLN A 357 -25.30 -1.53 -24.85
CA GLN A 357 -24.85 -2.23 -26.05
C GLN A 357 -25.41 -3.67 -26.12
N LEU A 358 -25.45 -4.37 -24.98
CA LEU A 358 -25.99 -5.72 -24.89
C LEU A 358 -27.52 -5.76 -25.10
N HIS A 359 -28.22 -4.75 -24.61
CA HIS A 359 -29.67 -4.63 -24.69
C HIS A 359 -30.06 -3.19 -25.07
N GLN A 360 -30.54 -2.98 -26.31
CA GLN A 360 -30.96 -1.67 -26.83
C GLN A 360 -31.97 -0.95 -25.91
N HIS A 361 -32.78 -1.68 -25.15
CA HIS A 361 -33.63 -1.15 -24.09
C HIS A 361 -33.48 -2.04 -22.86
N TYR A 362 -32.74 -1.56 -21.87
CA TYR A 362 -32.55 -2.27 -20.61
C TYR A 362 -33.15 -1.48 -19.44
N HIS A 363 -33.97 -2.13 -18.62
CA HIS A 363 -34.52 -1.54 -17.41
C HIS A 363 -33.69 -1.97 -16.18
N PRO A 364 -33.14 -1.05 -15.35
CA PRO A 364 -32.21 -1.36 -14.25
C PRO A 364 -32.62 -2.49 -13.28
N LEU A 365 -33.90 -2.81 -13.18
CA LEU A 365 -34.45 -3.84 -12.30
C LEU A 365 -34.36 -5.28 -12.87
N ASP A 366 -34.11 -5.45 -14.18
CA ASP A 366 -34.18 -6.74 -14.87
C ASP A 366 -32.80 -7.38 -15.16
N ILE A 367 -31.70 -6.90 -14.53
CA ILE A 367 -30.35 -7.49 -14.68
C ILE A 367 -30.40 -8.89 -14.08
N ASP A 368 -30.31 -9.91 -14.94
CA ASP A 368 -30.08 -11.30 -14.57
C ASP A 368 -28.58 -11.59 -14.36
N SER A 369 -28.26 -12.67 -13.65
CA SER A 369 -26.87 -13.03 -13.35
C SER A 369 -26.04 -13.33 -14.59
N LYS A 370 -26.67 -13.79 -15.69
CA LYS A 370 -25.98 -14.09 -16.94
C LYS A 370 -25.59 -12.81 -17.69
N THR A 371 -26.45 -11.78 -17.68
CA THR A 371 -26.09 -10.47 -18.27
C THR A 371 -24.95 -9.81 -17.49
N ILE A 372 -24.93 -9.91 -16.15
CA ILE A 372 -23.79 -9.40 -15.35
C ILE A 372 -22.49 -10.06 -15.78
N GLU A 373 -22.50 -11.38 -15.93
CA GLU A 373 -21.30 -12.15 -16.30
C GLU A 373 -20.82 -11.79 -17.71
N ARG A 374 -21.73 -11.73 -18.68
CA ARG A 374 -21.39 -11.33 -20.04
C ARG A 374 -20.86 -9.91 -20.13
N MET A 375 -21.51 -8.96 -19.45
CA MET A 375 -21.04 -7.58 -19.35
C MET A 375 -19.64 -7.52 -18.72
N ARG A 376 -19.39 -8.32 -17.68
CA ARG A 376 -18.07 -8.41 -17.05
C ARG A 376 -17.01 -8.84 -18.06
N GLU A 377 -17.26 -9.90 -18.82
CA GLU A 377 -16.33 -10.39 -19.84
C GLU A 377 -16.04 -9.34 -20.92
N GLU A 378 -17.08 -8.66 -21.43
CA GLU A 378 -16.93 -7.63 -22.47
C GLU A 378 -16.16 -6.40 -21.97
N VAL A 379 -16.44 -5.92 -20.75
CA VAL A 379 -15.69 -4.82 -20.14
C VAL A 379 -14.22 -5.22 -19.90
N GLN A 380 -13.96 -6.42 -19.41
CA GLN A 380 -12.60 -6.91 -19.18
C GLN A 380 -11.82 -7.03 -20.50
N ALA A 381 -12.45 -7.55 -21.55
CA ALA A 381 -11.85 -7.63 -22.88
C ALA A 381 -11.53 -6.23 -23.44
N TRP A 382 -12.44 -5.26 -23.27
CA TRP A 382 -12.21 -3.88 -23.68
C TRP A 382 -11.07 -3.22 -22.90
N LEU A 383 -11.01 -3.40 -21.59
CA LEU A 383 -9.94 -2.88 -20.74
C LEU A 383 -8.59 -3.50 -21.10
N HIS A 384 -8.55 -4.81 -21.39
CA HIS A 384 -7.34 -5.49 -21.83
C HIS A 384 -6.87 -4.96 -23.19
N LEU A 385 -7.77 -4.75 -24.15
CA LEU A 385 -7.44 -4.20 -25.47
C LEU A 385 -6.80 -2.81 -25.38
N HIS A 386 -7.34 -1.95 -24.51
CA HIS A 386 -6.88 -0.55 -24.38
C HIS A 386 -5.66 -0.38 -23.47
N SER A 387 -5.50 -1.20 -22.44
CA SER A 387 -4.45 -1.05 -21.44
C SER A 387 -3.32 -2.08 -21.52
N GLY A 388 -3.56 -3.22 -22.17
CA GLY A 388 -2.67 -4.39 -22.14
C GLY A 388 -2.59 -5.05 -20.76
N LEU A 389 -3.57 -4.83 -19.88
CA LEU A 389 -3.60 -5.34 -18.52
C LEU A 389 -4.86 -6.21 -18.28
N ASP A 390 -4.67 -7.32 -17.57
CA ASP A 390 -5.75 -8.21 -17.13
C ASP A 390 -6.46 -7.63 -15.90
N VAL A 391 -7.38 -6.69 -16.12
CA VAL A 391 -8.14 -6.05 -15.03
C VAL A 391 -9.37 -6.89 -14.68
N THR A 392 -9.50 -7.29 -13.42
CA THR A 392 -10.69 -7.93 -12.84
C THR A 392 -11.75 -6.87 -12.52
N PHE A 393 -12.71 -6.71 -13.43
CA PHE A 393 -13.84 -5.79 -13.25
C PHE A 393 -14.87 -6.26 -12.21
N CYS A 394 -15.27 -5.36 -11.29
CA CYS A 394 -16.27 -5.62 -10.25
C CYS A 394 -17.70 -5.29 -10.73
N ALA A 395 -18.26 -6.14 -11.57
CA ALA A 395 -19.59 -5.94 -12.17
C ALA A 395 -20.74 -5.85 -11.14
N ASP A 396 -20.74 -6.67 -10.09
CA ASP A 396 -21.85 -6.75 -9.13
C ASP A 396 -22.14 -5.42 -8.41
N ARG A 397 -21.09 -4.67 -8.05
CA ARG A 397 -21.25 -3.40 -7.33
C ARG A 397 -21.70 -2.27 -8.26
N ALA A 398 -21.21 -2.24 -9.50
CA ALA A 398 -21.69 -1.32 -10.52
C ALA A 398 -23.19 -1.54 -10.79
N CYS A 399 -23.60 -2.79 -11.01
CA CYS A 399 -25.01 -3.15 -11.22
C CYS A 399 -25.90 -2.82 -10.02
N ARG A 400 -25.39 -2.98 -8.79
CA ARG A 400 -26.12 -2.58 -7.57
C ARG A 400 -26.39 -1.07 -7.57
N HIS A 401 -25.40 -0.25 -7.89
CA HIS A 401 -25.58 1.19 -7.96
C HIS A 401 -26.56 1.59 -9.08
N LEU A 402 -26.46 0.97 -10.25
CA LEU A 402 -27.40 1.22 -11.36
C LEU A 402 -28.86 0.97 -10.97
N ARG A 403 -29.13 -0.08 -10.17
CA ARG A 403 -30.46 -0.34 -9.60
C ARG A 403 -30.90 0.78 -8.66
N GLU A 404 -30.01 1.25 -7.78
CA GLU A 404 -30.30 2.37 -6.86
C GLU A 404 -30.70 3.64 -7.62
N LEU A 405 -29.98 3.97 -8.70
CA LEU A 405 -30.32 5.12 -9.56
C LEU A 405 -31.63 4.94 -10.33
N GLY A 406 -31.89 3.73 -10.84
CA GLY A 406 -33.13 3.40 -11.55
C GLY A 406 -34.38 3.47 -10.66
N VAL A 407 -34.26 3.09 -9.39
CA VAL A 407 -35.35 3.21 -8.40
C VAL A 407 -35.59 4.68 -8.02
N GLY A 408 -34.54 5.49 -7.93
CA GLY A 408 -34.65 6.93 -7.63
C GLY A 408 -35.31 7.75 -8.74
N ALA A 409 -35.13 7.37 -10.01
CA ALA A 409 -35.73 8.07 -11.16
C ALA A 409 -37.25 7.81 -11.32
N GLY A 410 -37.77 6.70 -10.78
CA GLY A 410 -39.21 6.37 -10.80
C GLY A 410 -40.02 7.08 -9.71
N GLY A 411 -39.36 7.71 -8.73
CA GLY A 411 -39.99 8.47 -7.66
C GLY A 411 -40.09 9.95 -7.98
N SER A 412 -40.96 10.34 -8.91
CA SER A 412 -41.41 11.73 -8.97
C SER A 412 -42.06 12.08 -7.62
N PRO A 413 -41.73 13.22 -6.97
CA PRO A 413 -42.43 13.63 -5.76
C PRO A 413 -43.86 13.94 -6.16
N ALA A 414 -44.79 13.05 -5.81
CA ALA A 414 -46.20 13.36 -5.84
C ALA A 414 -46.38 14.65 -5.03
N THR A 415 -46.73 15.71 -5.73
CA THR A 415 -47.16 16.98 -5.18
C THR A 415 -48.28 16.69 -4.18
N GLY A 416 -47.94 16.66 -2.90
CA GLY A 416 -48.90 16.68 -1.81
C GLY A 416 -49.59 18.03 -1.80
N THR A 417 -50.66 18.14 -2.58
CA THR A 417 -51.66 19.18 -2.40
C THR A 417 -52.31 18.96 -1.04
N HIS A 418 -51.89 19.75 -0.05
CA HIS A 418 -52.66 19.92 1.18
C HIS A 418 -53.99 20.60 0.82
N PRO A 419 -55.16 20.01 1.13
CA PRO A 419 -56.40 20.76 1.13
C PRO A 419 -56.44 21.57 2.42
N VAL A 420 -56.37 22.90 2.29
CA VAL A 420 -56.79 23.81 3.36
C VAL A 420 -58.30 23.67 3.49
N THR A 421 -58.74 23.11 4.61
CA THR A 421 -60.13 23.15 5.05
C THR A 421 -60.16 23.52 6.52
N GLY A 422 -60.94 24.57 6.84
CA GLY A 422 -61.35 24.95 8.20
C GLY A 422 -60.50 26.02 8.85
#